data_AF-A0A1H0Q3V9-F1
#
_entry.id   AF-A0A1H0Q3V9-F1
#
_cell.length_a   1.000
_cell.length_b   1.000
_cell.length_c   1.000
_cell.angle_alpha   90.00
_cell.angle_beta   90.00
_cell.angle_gamma   90.00
#
_symmetry.space_group_name_H-M   'P 1'
#
loop_
_entity.id
_entity.type
_entity.pdbx_description
1 polymer ?
#
loop_
_entity_poly.entity_id
_entity_poly.type
_entity_poly.pdbx_seq_one_letter_code
_entity_poly.pdbx_strand_id
1 'polypeptide(L)'
;MSTLTKTGPAAPAEATGEHDALETLHPALDPVVDEHPAGEPQKLDTVVFGVTAAIAVAFVLWGFLSTKSLSSASSAGLGWVVHNMGWLFSLVASGFVLFVIWLAAGKFGRIPLGRDDEEPEFRTVSWIAMMFSAGMGIGLMFYGVSEPLSHFVEPPPGTGAAGNPQAVQTAMATTLFHWTLHPWAIYAVVGLAVAYGVFRRGRSLLISSAFAPLLGERRAAGPAGRVIDMLAIFATLFGSAASLGLGALQIGSGLEIVAGLGKAGNAVLVGIITVLTVCFILSAVSGVAKGIQWLSNVNMVLALALALFVFVVGPTVFILDLVPTAVGSYFQDLAMMSARTDAAGGDAMQEWLSGWTIFYWAWWVSWTPFVGMFIARISRGRTIRQFVTGVLLVPSVVSLVWFAIFGGAGIDVQRAGTDLAGSASAEASLFGLLQEMPLSTITSVVVMLLVAIFFVSGADAASIVMGTLSERGTLAPSRKTVIFWGAATGAVAAVMLLVGGEDALSGLQDITIVAALPFLVVMIGLAIALVKDLSSDPLIVRRAYAVAAVEQAIVAGVTEHGDDFTLAFEESAPGEGVGDLVATVTGNGTSADEGPEPAPDRAGSATS
;
A
#
# COMPACT_ATOMS: atom_id res chain seq x y z
N MET A 1 -65.40 0.09 0.03
CA MET A 1 -65.82 1.48 0.31
C MET A 1 -64.69 2.14 1.09
N SER A 2 -64.12 3.24 0.58
CA SER A 2 -63.07 4.11 1.15
C SER A 2 -61.66 3.47 1.30
N THR A 3 -60.72 3.56 0.35
CA THR A 3 -59.84 4.68 -0.05
C THR A 3 -59.30 5.56 1.09
N LEU A 4 -58.02 5.35 1.43
CA LEU A 4 -57.10 6.36 1.96
C LEU A 4 -55.77 6.22 1.21
N THR A 5 -55.55 7.16 0.29
CA THR A 5 -54.38 7.34 -0.56
C THR A 5 -53.24 7.98 0.23
N LYS A 6 -52.07 7.31 0.26
CA LYS A 6 -50.78 7.95 0.56
C LYS A 6 -50.32 8.72 -0.67
N THR A 7 -50.37 10.04 -0.63
CA THR A 7 -49.70 10.91 -1.61
C THR A 7 -48.24 11.10 -1.19
N GLY A 8 -47.33 10.36 -1.82
CA GLY A 8 -45.91 10.75 -1.89
C GLY A 8 -45.72 11.83 -2.95
N PRO A 9 -44.65 12.64 -2.90
CA PRO A 9 -44.40 13.64 -3.94
C PRO A 9 -44.20 12.95 -5.29
N ALA A 10 -44.87 13.49 -6.30
CA ALA A 10 -44.87 12.98 -7.67
C ALA A 10 -43.46 13.03 -8.29
N ALA A 11 -43.10 11.97 -9.01
CA ALA A 11 -41.94 11.95 -9.89
C ALA A 11 -42.10 13.03 -10.99
N PRO A 12 -41.04 13.78 -11.37
CA PRO A 12 -41.11 14.64 -12.53
C PRO A 12 -41.25 13.79 -13.79
N ALA A 13 -42.12 14.25 -14.69
CA ALA A 13 -42.47 13.61 -15.94
C ALA A 13 -41.25 13.40 -16.86
N GLU A 14 -41.27 12.29 -17.62
CA GLU A 14 -40.37 12.04 -18.75
C GLU A 14 -40.42 13.22 -19.74
N ALA A 15 -39.33 13.97 -19.80
CA ALA A 15 -39.05 14.90 -20.90
C ALA A 15 -38.24 14.14 -21.95
N THR A 16 -38.92 13.67 -22.99
CA THR A 16 -38.30 13.25 -24.24
C THR A 16 -37.73 14.49 -24.94
N GLY A 17 -36.42 14.67 -24.86
CA GLY A 17 -35.66 15.73 -25.55
C GLY A 17 -34.18 15.37 -25.59
N GLU A 18 -33.60 15.44 -26.79
CA GLU A 18 -32.28 14.95 -27.17
C GLU A 18 -31.11 15.51 -26.33
N HIS A 19 -30.35 14.60 -25.70
CA HIS A 19 -28.88 14.46 -25.66
C HIS A 19 -27.90 15.65 -25.49
N ASP A 20 -28.33 16.89 -25.23
CA ASP A 20 -27.44 18.06 -25.12
C ASP A 20 -27.44 18.74 -23.74
N ALA A 21 -28.05 18.11 -22.73
CA ALA A 21 -28.15 18.62 -21.36
C ALA A 21 -27.53 17.66 -20.33
N LEU A 22 -26.21 17.45 -20.40
CA LEU A 22 -25.44 17.35 -19.16
C LEU A 22 -25.21 18.79 -18.66
N GLU A 23 -26.29 19.45 -18.24
CA GLU A 23 -26.19 20.63 -17.39
C GLU A 23 -25.24 20.29 -16.25
N THR A 24 -24.21 21.11 -16.05
CA THR A 24 -23.19 20.89 -15.04
C THR A 24 -23.85 20.75 -13.66
N LEU A 25 -23.96 19.51 -13.17
CA LEU A 25 -24.42 19.20 -11.82
C LEU A 25 -23.71 20.12 -10.82
N HIS A 26 -24.46 20.76 -9.94
CA HIS A 26 -23.92 21.70 -8.97
C HIS A 26 -22.80 21.02 -8.14
N PRO A 27 -21.62 21.64 -7.92
CA PRO A 27 -20.46 21.00 -7.28
C PRO A 27 -20.69 20.43 -5.88
N ALA A 28 -21.76 20.85 -5.20
CA ALA A 28 -22.17 20.35 -3.88
C ALA A 28 -23.05 19.09 -3.94
N LEU A 29 -23.52 18.69 -5.12
CA LEU A 29 -24.34 17.50 -5.32
C LEU A 29 -23.44 16.31 -5.66
N ASP A 30 -23.76 15.14 -5.12
CA ASP A 30 -23.09 13.90 -5.46
C ASP A 30 -23.46 13.53 -6.90
N PRO A 31 -22.53 13.57 -7.87
CA PRO A 31 -22.86 13.24 -9.25
C PRO A 31 -23.19 11.76 -9.35
N VAL A 32 -24.19 11.41 -10.16
CA VAL A 32 -24.38 10.01 -10.55
C VAL A 32 -23.24 9.66 -11.49
N VAL A 33 -22.18 9.07 -10.94
CA VAL A 33 -21.05 8.61 -11.73
C VAL A 33 -21.31 7.18 -12.18
N ASP A 34 -21.30 6.98 -13.50
CA ASP A 34 -21.21 5.64 -14.07
C ASP A 34 -19.84 5.07 -13.72
N GLU A 35 -19.83 3.98 -12.95
CA GLU A 35 -18.58 3.31 -12.62
C GLU A 35 -17.88 2.89 -13.91
N HIS A 36 -16.57 3.15 -13.99
CA HIS A 36 -15.76 2.63 -15.08
C HIS A 36 -16.03 1.13 -15.23
N PRO A 37 -16.25 0.59 -16.45
CA PRO A 37 -16.56 -0.82 -16.67
C PRO A 37 -15.32 -1.69 -16.44
N ALA A 38 -14.79 -1.67 -15.23
CA ALA A 38 -13.62 -2.40 -14.80
C ALA A 38 -13.85 -3.92 -14.89
N GLY A 39 -15.11 -4.36 -14.83
CA GLY A 39 -15.49 -5.75 -15.06
C GLY A 39 -15.44 -6.20 -16.53
N GLU A 40 -15.35 -5.26 -17.48
CA GLU A 40 -15.26 -5.60 -18.90
C GLU A 40 -13.81 -5.86 -19.34
N PRO A 41 -13.58 -6.82 -20.25
CA PRO A 41 -12.27 -7.02 -20.86
C PRO A 41 -11.81 -5.76 -21.59
N GLN A 42 -10.65 -5.25 -21.22
CA GLN A 42 -10.05 -4.07 -21.85
C GLN A 42 -8.93 -4.48 -22.82
N LYS A 43 -8.58 -3.58 -23.74
CA LYS A 43 -7.46 -3.80 -24.67
C LYS A 43 -6.13 -3.57 -23.95
N LEU A 44 -5.14 -4.41 -24.27
CA LEU A 44 -3.75 -4.22 -23.88
C LEU A 44 -3.25 -2.82 -24.30
N ASP A 45 -2.68 -2.07 -23.38
CA ASP A 45 -1.91 -0.88 -23.72
C ASP A 45 -0.54 -1.34 -24.20
N THR A 46 -0.37 -1.38 -25.53
CA THR A 46 0.84 -1.89 -26.18
C THR A 46 2.10 -1.09 -25.82
N VAL A 47 1.96 0.18 -25.44
CA VAL A 47 3.09 1.02 -25.03
C VAL A 47 3.48 0.67 -23.61
N VAL A 48 2.52 0.65 -22.67
CA VAL A 48 2.78 0.29 -21.27
C VAL A 48 3.34 -1.13 -21.18
N PHE A 49 2.64 -2.11 -21.76
CA PHE A 49 3.08 -3.50 -21.76
C PHE A 49 4.40 -3.68 -22.52
N GLY A 50 4.54 -3.13 -23.73
CA GLY A 50 5.72 -3.35 -24.56
C GLY A 50 7.01 -2.80 -23.92
N VAL A 51 6.96 -1.60 -23.35
CA VAL A 51 8.12 -0.97 -22.70
C VAL A 51 8.48 -1.70 -21.41
N THR A 52 7.49 -2.01 -20.57
CA THR A 52 7.75 -2.68 -19.29
C THR A 52 8.21 -4.12 -19.48
N ALA A 53 7.62 -4.85 -20.42
CA ALA A 53 8.05 -6.20 -20.81
C ALA A 53 9.48 -6.20 -21.35
N ALA A 54 9.83 -5.24 -22.22
CA ALA A 54 11.17 -5.14 -22.77
C ALA A 54 12.22 -4.89 -21.68
N ILE A 55 11.94 -3.99 -20.73
CA ILE A 55 12.84 -3.70 -19.61
C ILE A 55 12.97 -4.90 -18.67
N ALA A 56 11.86 -5.56 -18.33
CA ALA A 56 11.87 -6.77 -17.50
C ALA A 56 12.71 -7.89 -18.14
N VAL A 57 12.50 -8.16 -19.44
CA VAL A 57 13.29 -9.15 -20.20
C VAL A 57 14.75 -8.73 -20.29
N ALA A 58 15.06 -7.46 -20.55
CA ALA A 58 16.42 -6.96 -20.60
C ALA A 58 17.14 -7.14 -19.25
N PHE A 59 16.46 -6.86 -18.14
CA PHE A 59 16.99 -7.08 -16.79
C PHE A 59 17.29 -8.56 -16.55
N VAL A 60 16.34 -9.44 -16.88
CA VAL A 60 16.53 -10.90 -16.75
C VAL A 60 17.70 -11.38 -17.60
N LEU A 61 17.80 -10.93 -18.85
CA LEU A 61 18.92 -11.26 -19.73
C LEU A 61 20.24 -10.74 -19.18
N TRP A 62 20.30 -9.52 -18.64
CA TRP A 62 21.51 -8.98 -18.03
C TRP A 62 21.98 -9.84 -16.84
N GLY A 63 21.05 -10.26 -15.98
CA GLY A 63 21.35 -11.14 -14.85
C GLY A 63 21.90 -12.51 -15.27
N PHE A 64 21.34 -13.12 -16.31
CA PHE A 64 21.80 -14.41 -16.82
C PHE A 64 23.10 -14.33 -17.63
N LEU A 65 23.31 -13.25 -18.38
CA LEU A 65 24.51 -13.07 -19.20
C LEU A 65 25.72 -12.62 -18.36
N SER A 66 25.49 -11.81 -17.32
CA SER A 66 26.56 -11.31 -16.46
C SER A 66 26.09 -10.97 -15.05
N THR A 67 25.90 -11.99 -14.22
CA THR A 67 25.55 -11.84 -12.80
C THR A 67 26.53 -10.94 -12.05
N LYS A 68 27.84 -11.06 -12.32
CA LYS A 68 28.88 -10.22 -11.71
C LYS A 68 28.70 -8.74 -12.03
N SER A 69 28.41 -8.40 -13.30
CA SER A 69 28.19 -7.01 -13.69
C SER A 69 26.93 -6.45 -13.06
N LEU A 70 25.85 -7.24 -12.99
CA LEU A 70 24.59 -6.83 -12.36
C LEU A 70 24.77 -6.63 -10.85
N SER A 71 25.48 -7.53 -10.16
CA SER A 71 25.85 -7.39 -8.75
C SER A 71 26.60 -6.09 -8.48
N SER A 72 27.69 -5.83 -9.23
CA SER A 72 28.46 -4.59 -9.06
C SER A 72 27.63 -3.33 -9.31
N ALA A 73 26.74 -3.35 -10.32
CA ALA A 73 25.88 -2.21 -10.61
C ALA A 73 24.79 -2.01 -9.54
N SER A 74 24.24 -3.10 -9.01
CA SER A 74 23.20 -3.08 -7.97
C SER A 74 23.77 -2.54 -6.66
N SER A 75 24.93 -3.02 -6.22
CA SER A 75 25.56 -2.53 -4.99
C SER A 75 26.05 -1.09 -5.11
N ALA A 76 26.56 -0.68 -6.28
CA ALA A 76 26.87 0.74 -6.54
C ALA A 76 25.60 1.62 -6.52
N GLY A 77 24.51 1.12 -7.11
CA GLY A 77 23.20 1.77 -7.07
C GLY A 77 22.67 1.90 -5.65
N LEU A 78 22.75 0.82 -4.85
CA LEU A 78 22.35 0.83 -3.44
C LEU A 78 23.14 1.89 -2.67
N GLY A 79 24.47 1.87 -2.76
CA GLY A 79 25.33 2.84 -2.06
C GLY A 79 24.96 4.27 -2.41
N TRP A 80 24.68 4.56 -3.69
CA TRP A 80 24.19 5.87 -4.11
C TRP A 80 22.83 6.21 -3.51
N VAL A 81 21.86 5.30 -3.56
CA VAL A 81 20.50 5.54 -3.06
C VAL A 81 20.50 5.77 -1.56
N VAL A 82 21.18 4.93 -0.78
CA VAL A 82 21.22 5.03 0.68
C VAL A 82 21.90 6.33 1.10
N HIS A 83 23.06 6.65 0.51
CA HIS A 83 23.80 7.85 0.86
C HIS A 83 23.07 9.14 0.47
N ASN A 84 22.52 9.22 -0.74
CA ASN A 84 21.94 10.47 -1.24
C ASN A 84 20.45 10.60 -0.91
N MET A 85 19.71 9.50 -0.92
CA MET A 85 18.23 9.47 -0.88
C MET A 85 17.68 8.70 0.34
N GLY A 86 18.50 8.14 1.23
CA GLY A 86 18.01 7.41 2.41
C GLY A 86 17.15 8.26 3.35
N TRP A 87 17.46 9.56 3.46
CA TRP A 87 16.64 10.52 4.21
C TRP A 87 15.24 10.67 3.61
N LEU A 88 15.10 10.55 2.28
CA LEU A 88 13.81 10.69 1.59
C LEU A 88 12.89 9.52 1.95
N PHE A 89 13.40 8.29 1.97
CA PHE A 89 12.62 7.12 2.42
C PHE A 89 12.13 7.29 3.85
N SER A 90 13.00 7.71 4.76
CA SER A 90 12.66 7.90 6.19
C SER A 90 11.62 9.00 6.39
N LEU A 91 11.78 10.13 5.69
CA LEU A 91 10.84 11.26 5.74
C LEU A 91 9.49 10.90 5.12
N VAL A 92 9.47 10.22 3.98
CA VAL A 92 8.23 9.86 3.28
C VAL A 92 7.46 8.79 4.05
N ALA A 93 8.13 7.75 4.54
CA ALA A 93 7.47 6.71 5.34
C ALA A 93 6.79 7.29 6.58
N SER A 94 7.52 8.10 7.36
CA SER A 94 6.99 8.76 8.56
C SER A 94 5.95 9.85 8.21
N GLY A 95 6.19 10.59 7.13
CA GLY A 95 5.26 11.59 6.60
C GLY A 95 3.93 10.99 6.19
N PHE A 96 3.92 9.79 5.59
CA PHE A 96 2.69 9.09 5.24
C PHE A 96 1.89 8.65 6.47
N VAL A 97 2.53 8.24 7.56
CA VAL A 97 1.82 7.98 8.83
C VAL A 97 1.07 9.22 9.29
N LEU A 98 1.76 10.36 9.37
CA LEU A 98 1.14 11.63 9.77
C LEU A 98 0.04 12.07 8.80
N PHE A 99 0.28 11.91 7.50
CA PHE A 99 -0.63 12.30 6.44
C PHE A 99 -1.97 11.54 6.51
N VAL A 100 -1.94 10.21 6.59
CA VAL A 100 -3.19 9.43 6.60
C VAL A 100 -3.95 9.62 7.92
N ILE A 101 -3.26 9.77 9.05
CA ILE A 101 -3.88 10.09 10.33
C ILE A 101 -4.55 11.47 10.25
N TRP A 102 -3.89 12.46 9.67
CA TRP A 102 -4.46 13.79 9.46
C TRP A 102 -5.72 13.75 8.57
N LEU A 103 -5.71 12.97 7.48
CA LEU A 103 -6.90 12.77 6.65
C LEU A 103 -8.07 12.16 7.44
N ALA A 104 -7.79 11.12 8.23
CA ALA A 104 -8.79 10.40 9.02
C ALA A 104 -9.38 11.24 10.17
N ALA A 105 -8.53 11.99 10.87
CA ALA A 105 -8.92 12.85 11.99
C ALA A 105 -9.60 14.14 11.52
N GLY A 106 -9.20 14.66 10.35
CA GLY A 106 -9.66 15.94 9.81
C GLY A 106 -11.04 15.90 9.13
N LYS A 107 -11.29 16.94 8.32
CA LYS A 107 -12.57 17.14 7.59
C LYS A 107 -12.84 16.05 6.55
N PHE A 108 -11.78 15.48 5.96
CA PHE A 108 -11.89 14.46 4.92
C PHE A 108 -12.32 13.09 5.44
N GLY A 109 -12.08 12.79 6.72
CA GLY A 109 -12.42 11.51 7.33
C GLY A 109 -13.90 11.10 7.25
N ARG A 110 -14.81 12.03 6.95
CA ARG A 110 -16.25 11.78 6.80
C ARG A 110 -16.68 11.38 5.39
N ILE A 111 -15.81 11.55 4.39
CA ILE A 111 -16.12 11.21 3.00
C ILE A 111 -16.27 9.68 2.89
N PRO A 112 -17.38 9.16 2.33
CA PRO A 112 -17.52 7.75 2.00
C PRO A 112 -16.74 7.39 0.75
N LEU A 113 -16.16 6.18 0.71
CA LEU A 113 -15.51 5.58 -0.45
C LEU A 113 -16.56 4.92 -1.34
N GLY A 114 -17.40 5.76 -1.94
CA GLY A 114 -18.62 5.38 -2.64
C GLY A 114 -19.58 6.57 -2.72
N ARG A 115 -20.85 6.30 -2.99
CA ARG A 115 -21.90 7.34 -2.96
C ARG A 115 -22.21 7.76 -1.52
N ASP A 116 -22.83 8.92 -1.35
CA ASP A 116 -23.18 9.50 -0.04
C ASP A 116 -24.05 8.56 0.83
N ASP A 117 -24.90 7.74 0.22
CA ASP A 117 -25.83 6.80 0.85
C ASP A 117 -25.41 5.34 0.72
N GLU A 118 -24.21 5.07 0.20
CA GLU A 118 -23.74 3.72 -0.04
C GLU A 118 -23.24 3.03 1.23
N GLU A 119 -23.87 1.91 1.58
CA GLU A 119 -23.45 1.08 2.71
C GLU A 119 -22.19 0.25 2.37
N PRO A 120 -21.38 -0.12 3.38
CA PRO A 120 -20.23 -0.99 3.15
C PRO A 120 -20.61 -2.34 2.54
N GLU A 121 -19.94 -2.72 1.45
CA GLU A 121 -20.17 -4.00 0.75
C GLU A 121 -19.94 -5.21 1.66
N PHE A 122 -18.89 -5.14 2.49
CA PHE A 122 -18.54 -6.19 3.45
C PHE A 122 -18.85 -5.76 4.88
N ARG A 123 -19.44 -6.68 5.65
CA ARG A 123 -19.64 -6.51 7.10
C ARG A 123 -18.28 -6.29 7.77
N THR A 124 -18.26 -5.50 8.85
CA THR A 124 -17.02 -5.05 9.50
C THR A 124 -16.12 -6.20 9.93
N VAL A 125 -16.69 -7.29 10.47
CA VAL A 125 -15.92 -8.48 10.88
C VAL A 125 -15.25 -9.16 9.68
N SER A 126 -15.98 -9.30 8.57
CA SER A 126 -15.44 -9.88 7.34
C SER A 126 -14.32 -9.01 6.74
N TRP A 127 -14.50 -7.69 6.77
CA TRP A 127 -13.48 -6.74 6.32
C TRP A 127 -12.19 -6.82 7.14
N ILE A 128 -12.31 -6.85 8.48
CA ILE A 128 -11.17 -7.04 9.39
C ILE A 128 -10.49 -8.39 9.12
N ALA A 129 -11.24 -9.47 8.92
CA ALA A 129 -10.68 -10.78 8.63
C ALA A 129 -9.93 -10.82 7.28
N MET A 130 -10.43 -10.12 6.26
CA MET A 130 -9.73 -9.99 4.98
C MET A 130 -8.43 -9.17 5.12
N MET A 131 -8.42 -8.12 5.93
CA MET A 131 -7.19 -7.36 6.24
C MET A 131 -6.17 -8.21 7.01
N PHE A 132 -6.64 -9.01 7.98
CA PHE A 132 -5.79 -9.98 8.67
C PHE A 132 -5.10 -10.91 7.66
N SER A 133 -5.86 -11.48 6.72
CA SER A 133 -5.30 -12.36 5.69
C SER A 133 -4.31 -11.65 4.76
N ALA A 134 -4.47 -10.34 4.52
CA ALA A 134 -3.56 -9.55 3.70
C ALA A 134 -2.28 -9.15 4.43
N GLY A 135 -2.33 -8.98 5.75
CA GLY A 135 -1.15 -8.70 6.59
C GLY A 135 -0.28 -9.91 6.86
N MET A 136 -0.83 -11.11 6.73
CA MET A 136 -0.07 -12.36 6.84
C MET A 136 0.65 -12.64 5.52
N GLY A 137 1.97 -12.79 5.57
CA GLY A 137 2.79 -13.05 4.39
C GLY A 137 4.13 -13.72 4.69
N ILE A 138 4.90 -14.00 3.63
CA ILE A 138 6.25 -14.60 3.72
C ILE A 138 7.14 -13.79 4.66
N GLY A 139 7.01 -12.47 4.64
CA GLY A 139 7.76 -11.56 5.49
C GLY A 139 7.64 -11.88 6.99
N LEU A 140 6.43 -12.14 7.49
CA LEU A 140 6.22 -12.49 8.90
C LEU A 140 6.85 -13.85 9.24
N MET A 141 6.88 -14.79 8.29
CA MET A 141 7.54 -16.09 8.54
C MET A 141 9.06 -15.93 8.58
N PHE A 142 9.62 -15.18 7.62
CA PHE A 142 11.05 -14.99 7.45
C PHE A 142 11.65 -14.16 8.59
N TYR A 143 11.08 -12.98 8.84
CA TYR A 143 11.58 -12.02 9.83
C TYR A 143 11.01 -12.21 11.24
N GLY A 144 9.97 -13.04 11.40
CA GLY A 144 9.24 -13.22 12.66
C GLY A 144 10.11 -13.57 13.87
N VAL A 145 11.16 -14.37 13.64
CA VAL A 145 12.17 -14.70 14.65
C VAL A 145 13.45 -13.91 14.42
N SER A 146 13.93 -13.87 13.18
CA SER A 146 15.28 -13.38 12.86
C SER A 146 15.45 -11.89 13.17
N GLU A 147 14.51 -11.01 12.82
CA GLU A 147 14.67 -9.57 13.06
C GLU A 147 14.73 -9.18 14.55
N PRO A 148 13.76 -9.54 15.40
CA PRO A 148 13.84 -9.20 16.83
C PRO A 148 15.03 -9.88 17.51
N LEU A 149 15.42 -11.08 17.06
CA LEU A 149 16.61 -11.76 17.58
C LEU A 149 17.89 -11.04 17.17
N SER A 150 18.02 -10.65 15.90
CA SER A 150 19.16 -9.87 15.39
C SER A 150 19.29 -8.55 16.13
N HIS A 151 18.19 -7.80 16.32
CA HIS A 151 18.23 -6.55 17.08
C HIS A 151 18.46 -6.74 18.59
N PHE A 152 18.18 -7.93 19.13
CA PHE A 152 18.49 -8.24 20.52
C PHE A 152 19.98 -8.51 20.72
N VAL A 153 20.61 -9.27 19.81
CA VAL A 153 22.03 -9.62 19.89
C VAL A 153 22.93 -8.50 19.36
N GLU A 154 22.53 -7.85 18.28
CA GLU A 154 23.19 -6.72 17.64
C GLU A 154 22.23 -5.51 17.60
N PRO A 155 22.16 -4.73 18.69
CA PRO A 155 21.25 -3.58 18.77
C PRO A 155 21.51 -2.55 17.66
N PRO A 156 20.45 -1.89 17.16
CA PRO A 156 20.60 -0.83 16.18
C PRO A 156 21.60 0.24 16.63
N PRO A 157 22.41 0.81 15.71
CA PRO A 157 23.38 1.83 16.06
C PRO A 157 22.74 2.99 16.84
N GLY A 158 23.41 3.42 17.92
CA GLY A 158 22.92 4.49 18.81
C GLY A 158 21.94 4.04 19.89
N THR A 159 21.66 2.74 20.05
CA THR A 159 20.72 2.21 21.07
C THR A 159 21.36 1.43 22.21
N GLY A 160 22.70 1.44 22.30
CA GLY A 160 23.48 0.72 23.30
C GLY A 160 24.28 -0.45 22.72
N ALA A 161 25.14 -1.05 23.54
CA ALA A 161 25.94 -2.21 23.14
C ALA A 161 25.13 -3.52 23.24
N ALA A 162 25.61 -4.59 22.60
CA ALA A 162 25.07 -5.93 22.76
C ALA A 162 24.92 -6.31 24.24
N GLY A 163 23.79 -6.94 24.60
CA GLY A 163 23.51 -7.35 25.98
C GLY A 163 23.15 -6.23 26.96
N ASN A 164 22.87 -5.01 26.48
CA ASN A 164 22.43 -3.92 27.36
C ASN A 164 21.05 -4.20 28.02
N PRO A 165 20.72 -3.54 29.15
CA PRO A 165 19.47 -3.80 29.88
C PRO A 165 18.19 -3.51 29.09
N GLN A 166 18.26 -2.69 28.05
CA GLN A 166 17.14 -2.29 27.19
C GLN A 166 17.06 -3.11 25.90
N ALA A 167 17.92 -4.10 25.69
CA ALA A 167 18.07 -4.79 24.40
C ALA A 167 16.75 -5.40 23.90
N VAL A 168 15.90 -5.94 24.78
CA VAL A 168 14.59 -6.49 24.40
C VAL A 168 13.61 -5.41 24.01
N GLN A 169 13.55 -4.32 24.77
CA GLN A 169 12.69 -3.18 24.49
C GLN A 169 13.04 -2.58 23.13
N THR A 170 14.33 -2.33 22.90
CA THR A 170 14.85 -1.79 21.63
C THR A 170 14.58 -2.74 20.46
N ALA A 171 14.84 -4.03 20.63
CA ALA A 171 14.61 -5.02 19.58
C ALA A 171 13.14 -5.05 19.16
N MET A 172 12.24 -5.20 20.13
CA MET A 172 10.81 -5.24 19.86
C MET A 172 10.28 -3.91 19.31
N ALA A 173 10.71 -2.76 19.85
CA ALA A 173 10.30 -1.45 19.35
C ALA A 173 10.73 -1.23 17.88
N THR A 174 11.96 -1.62 17.54
CA THR A 174 12.51 -1.51 16.18
C THR A 174 11.77 -2.43 15.21
N THR A 175 11.50 -3.68 15.61
CA THR A 175 10.71 -4.59 14.79
C THR A 175 9.28 -4.07 14.59
N LEU A 176 8.61 -3.60 15.65
CA LEU A 176 7.27 -3.01 15.48
C LEU A 176 7.30 -1.79 14.56
N PHE A 177 8.35 -0.98 14.59
CA PHE A 177 8.51 0.15 13.68
C PHE A 177 8.51 -0.25 12.20
N HIS A 178 9.15 -1.35 11.84
CA HIS A 178 9.17 -1.82 10.46
C HIS A 178 7.87 -2.50 10.00
N TRP A 179 7.03 -3.01 10.92
CA TRP A 179 5.87 -3.88 10.60
C TRP A 179 4.50 -3.38 11.05
N THR A 180 4.41 -2.19 11.66
CA THR A 180 3.15 -1.59 12.14
C THR A 180 2.78 -0.32 11.36
N LEU A 181 2.69 0.86 11.99
CA LEU A 181 2.04 2.02 11.40
C LEU A 181 2.61 2.45 10.04
N HIS A 182 3.93 2.42 9.88
CA HIS A 182 4.60 2.89 8.68
C HIS A 182 4.27 2.10 7.41
N PRO A 183 4.48 0.77 7.30
CA PRO A 183 4.08 0.02 6.08
C PRO A 183 2.60 0.22 5.76
N TRP A 184 1.74 0.14 6.77
CA TRP A 184 0.30 0.25 6.59
C TRP A 184 -0.15 1.65 6.18
N ALA A 185 0.56 2.70 6.59
CA ALA A 185 0.33 4.05 6.10
C ALA A 185 0.73 4.22 4.63
N ILE A 186 1.87 3.65 4.23
CA ILE A 186 2.34 3.62 2.84
C ILE A 186 1.25 2.94 1.96
N TYR A 187 0.69 1.80 2.40
CA TYR A 187 -0.41 1.15 1.70
C TYR A 187 -1.71 1.95 1.71
N ALA A 188 -2.03 2.59 2.84
CA ALA A 188 -3.24 3.40 2.97
C ALA A 188 -3.25 4.57 1.99
N VAL A 189 -2.11 5.20 1.67
CA VAL A 189 -2.05 6.29 0.68
C VAL A 189 -2.54 5.82 -0.69
N VAL A 190 -1.97 4.73 -1.22
CA VAL A 190 -2.35 4.20 -2.53
C VAL A 190 -3.77 3.62 -2.48
N GLY A 191 -4.09 2.84 -1.45
CA GLY A 191 -5.41 2.24 -1.31
C GLY A 191 -6.52 3.28 -1.20
N LEU A 192 -6.28 4.39 -0.49
CA LEU A 192 -7.24 5.48 -0.39
C LEU A 192 -7.39 6.23 -1.73
N ALA A 193 -6.27 6.50 -2.42
CA ALA A 193 -6.31 7.18 -3.71
C ALA A 193 -7.05 6.37 -4.78
N VAL A 194 -6.83 5.05 -4.82
CA VAL A 194 -7.54 4.13 -5.72
C VAL A 194 -9.00 4.01 -5.32
N ALA A 195 -9.30 3.76 -4.04
CA ALA A 195 -10.69 3.60 -3.59
C ALA A 195 -11.53 4.84 -3.84
N TYR A 196 -10.99 6.03 -3.53
CA TYR A 196 -11.65 7.29 -3.81
C TYR A 196 -11.80 7.51 -5.33
N GLY A 197 -10.72 7.33 -6.09
CA GLY A 197 -10.77 7.50 -7.55
C GLY A 197 -11.81 6.61 -8.23
N VAL A 198 -11.91 5.35 -7.82
CA VAL A 198 -12.82 4.37 -8.45
C VAL A 198 -14.24 4.49 -7.92
N PHE A 199 -14.45 4.42 -6.59
CA PHE A 199 -15.80 4.33 -6.04
C PHE A 199 -16.48 5.69 -5.84
N ARG A 200 -15.71 6.74 -5.58
CA ARG A 200 -16.25 8.10 -5.41
C ARG A 200 -16.24 8.91 -6.71
N ARG A 201 -15.24 8.70 -7.58
CA ARG A 201 -15.06 9.48 -8.82
C ARG A 201 -15.23 8.69 -10.12
N GLY A 202 -15.53 7.39 -10.04
CA GLY A 202 -15.78 6.53 -11.21
C GLY A 202 -14.61 6.39 -12.19
N ARG A 203 -13.37 6.64 -11.74
CA ARG A 203 -12.16 6.53 -12.58
C ARG A 203 -11.74 5.08 -12.76
N SER A 204 -10.84 4.85 -13.71
CA SER A 204 -10.22 3.53 -13.92
C SER A 204 -9.30 3.13 -12.75
N LEU A 205 -9.07 1.82 -12.60
CA LEU A 205 -8.15 1.23 -11.61
C LEU A 205 -6.65 1.46 -11.90
N LEU A 206 -6.32 2.44 -12.73
CA LEU A 206 -4.94 2.81 -13.00
C LEU A 206 -4.42 3.73 -11.90
N ILE A 207 -3.13 3.63 -11.56
CA ILE A 207 -2.51 4.56 -10.60
C ILE A 207 -2.46 5.97 -11.20
N SER A 208 -2.23 6.06 -12.51
CA SER A 208 -2.25 7.32 -13.25
C SER A 208 -3.58 8.08 -13.17
N SER A 209 -4.71 7.39 -13.02
CA SER A 209 -6.04 8.03 -12.95
C SER A 209 -6.18 8.90 -11.70
N ALA A 210 -5.55 8.52 -10.59
CA ALA A 210 -5.52 9.30 -9.36
C ALA A 210 -4.71 10.60 -9.47
N PHE A 211 -3.91 10.77 -10.53
CA PHE A 211 -3.17 12.00 -10.81
C PHE A 211 -3.94 13.02 -11.66
N ALA A 212 -5.16 12.70 -12.11
CA ALA A 212 -6.01 13.63 -12.86
C ALA A 212 -6.14 15.02 -12.20
N PRO A 213 -6.27 15.17 -10.86
CA PRO A 213 -6.32 16.49 -10.22
C PRO A 213 -5.04 17.31 -10.39
N LEU A 214 -3.85 16.69 -10.49
CA LEU A 214 -2.58 17.40 -10.66
C LEU A 214 -2.22 17.63 -12.11
N LEU A 215 -2.36 16.60 -12.94
CA LEU A 215 -1.90 16.63 -14.33
C LEU A 215 -3.00 17.08 -15.30
N GLY A 216 -4.26 17.02 -14.88
CA GLY A 216 -5.44 17.10 -15.73
C GLY A 216 -5.75 15.77 -16.42
N GLU A 217 -7.03 15.53 -16.72
CA GLU A 217 -7.54 14.28 -17.32
C GLU A 217 -6.78 13.88 -18.60
N ARG A 218 -6.50 14.84 -19.49
CA ARG A 218 -5.80 14.58 -20.76
C ARG A 218 -4.37 14.05 -20.56
N ARG A 219 -3.63 14.57 -19.57
CA ARG A 219 -2.24 14.17 -19.32
C ARG A 219 -2.18 12.89 -18.50
N ALA A 220 -3.13 12.71 -17.57
CA ALA A 220 -3.30 11.49 -16.80
C ALA A 220 -3.68 10.28 -17.68
N ALA A 221 -4.49 10.49 -18.73
CA ALA A 221 -4.77 9.45 -19.73
C ALA A 221 -3.70 9.36 -20.85
N GLY A 222 -2.72 10.27 -20.83
CA GLY A 222 -1.71 10.44 -21.87
C GLY A 222 -0.35 9.83 -21.54
N PRO A 223 0.74 10.29 -22.18
CA PRO A 223 2.09 9.75 -21.97
C PRO A 223 2.58 9.84 -20.52
N ALA A 224 2.26 10.92 -19.81
CA ALA A 224 2.68 11.10 -18.41
C ALA A 224 2.03 10.06 -17.49
N GLY A 225 0.73 9.79 -17.68
CA GLY A 225 0.05 8.72 -16.96
C GLY A 225 0.61 7.33 -17.26
N ARG A 226 0.91 7.05 -18.54
CA ARG A 226 1.56 5.78 -18.90
C ARG A 226 2.88 5.56 -18.18
N VAL A 227 3.71 6.60 -18.00
CA VAL A 227 4.95 6.49 -17.23
C VAL A 227 4.67 6.11 -15.78
N ILE A 228 3.65 6.70 -15.15
CA ILE A 228 3.23 6.37 -13.78
C ILE A 228 2.83 4.89 -13.69
N ASP A 229 2.01 4.41 -14.62
CA ASP A 229 1.57 3.01 -14.64
C ASP A 229 2.73 2.04 -14.93
N MET A 230 3.70 2.42 -15.78
CA MET A 230 4.92 1.64 -16.00
C MET A 230 5.77 1.54 -14.72
N LEU A 231 5.94 2.63 -13.98
CA LEU A 231 6.66 2.63 -12.70
C LEU A 231 5.92 1.78 -11.65
N ALA A 232 4.59 1.80 -11.64
CA ALA A 232 3.78 0.93 -10.78
C ALA A 232 3.98 -0.56 -11.11
N ILE A 233 4.07 -0.92 -12.40
CA ILE A 233 4.38 -2.29 -12.84
C ILE A 233 5.77 -2.70 -12.37
N PHE A 234 6.79 -1.86 -12.55
CA PHE A 234 8.16 -2.17 -12.10
C PHE A 234 8.25 -2.32 -10.57
N ALA A 235 7.64 -1.40 -9.84
CA ALA A 235 7.54 -1.47 -8.38
C ALA A 235 6.94 -2.82 -7.97
N THR A 236 5.81 -3.20 -8.56
CA THR A 236 5.14 -4.47 -8.26
C THR A 236 6.01 -5.68 -8.63
N LEU A 237 6.67 -5.65 -9.79
CA LEU A 237 7.52 -6.74 -10.28
C LEU A 237 8.69 -7.02 -9.33
N PHE A 238 9.49 -6.00 -9.00
CA PHE A 238 10.67 -6.16 -8.15
C PHE A 238 10.28 -6.43 -6.68
N GLY A 239 9.23 -5.76 -6.18
CA GLY A 239 8.73 -6.01 -4.83
C GLY A 239 8.19 -7.42 -4.62
N SER A 240 7.46 -7.94 -5.61
CA SER A 240 6.98 -9.31 -5.59
C SER A 240 8.14 -10.28 -5.69
N ALA A 241 9.08 -10.05 -6.62
CA ALA A 241 10.27 -10.89 -6.79
C ALA A 241 11.12 -10.99 -5.52
N ALA A 242 11.29 -9.88 -4.76
CA ALA A 242 11.96 -9.89 -3.46
C ALA A 242 11.31 -10.87 -2.48
N SER A 243 9.97 -10.82 -2.39
CA SER A 243 9.21 -11.69 -1.48
C SER A 243 9.26 -13.16 -1.90
N LEU A 244 9.24 -13.43 -3.21
CA LEU A 244 9.42 -14.76 -3.75
C LEU A 244 10.83 -15.30 -3.44
N GLY A 245 11.86 -14.46 -3.58
CA GLY A 245 13.23 -14.80 -3.19
C GLY A 245 13.35 -15.17 -1.71
N LEU A 246 12.80 -14.35 -0.81
CA LEU A 246 12.73 -14.65 0.62
C LEU A 246 12.03 -15.98 0.90
N GLY A 247 10.92 -16.26 0.19
CA GLY A 247 10.20 -17.51 0.32
C GLY A 247 11.01 -18.72 -0.15
N ALA A 248 11.77 -18.57 -1.23
CA ALA A 248 12.64 -19.62 -1.74
C ALA A 248 13.79 -19.92 -0.76
N LEU A 249 14.39 -18.89 -0.17
CA LEU A 249 15.41 -19.04 0.88
C LEU A 249 14.84 -19.77 2.10
N GLN A 250 13.66 -19.38 2.55
CA GLN A 250 12.98 -20.03 3.68
C GLN A 250 12.67 -21.51 3.40
N ILE A 251 12.15 -21.84 2.22
CA ILE A 251 11.88 -23.24 1.85
C ILE A 251 13.18 -24.02 1.68
N GLY A 252 14.23 -23.41 1.11
CA GLY A 252 15.55 -24.01 0.98
C GLY A 252 16.13 -24.42 2.33
N SER A 253 16.15 -23.51 3.30
CA SER A 253 16.59 -23.78 4.66
C SER A 253 15.75 -24.87 5.35
N GLY A 254 14.42 -24.84 5.18
CA GLY A 254 13.55 -25.89 5.70
C GLY A 254 13.84 -27.27 5.10
N LEU A 255 14.19 -27.32 3.82
CA LEU A 255 14.53 -28.56 3.12
C LEU A 255 15.85 -29.16 3.65
N GLU A 256 16.86 -28.34 3.91
CA GLU A 256 18.12 -28.78 4.53
C GLU A 256 17.85 -29.49 5.86
N ILE A 257 16.99 -28.90 6.68
CA ILE A 257 16.68 -29.39 8.02
C ILE A 257 15.80 -30.66 7.98
N VAL A 258 14.77 -30.68 7.14
CA VAL A 258 13.80 -31.79 7.12
C VAL A 258 14.31 -32.98 6.31
N ALA A 259 14.96 -32.73 5.16
CA ALA A 259 15.46 -33.80 4.30
C ALA A 259 16.91 -34.22 4.64
N GLY A 260 17.57 -33.51 5.56
CA GLY A 260 18.99 -33.74 5.88
C GLY A 260 19.92 -33.49 4.70
N LEU A 261 19.47 -32.70 3.72
CA LEU A 261 20.28 -32.31 2.58
C LEU A 261 21.28 -31.24 3.04
N GLY A 262 22.52 -31.30 2.53
CA GLY A 262 23.51 -30.23 2.77
C GLY A 262 23.03 -28.89 2.19
N LYS A 263 23.75 -27.80 2.51
CA LYS A 263 23.43 -26.42 2.11
C LYS A 263 22.84 -26.35 0.70
N ALA A 264 21.64 -25.79 0.59
CA ALA A 264 20.88 -25.62 -0.64
C ALA A 264 21.62 -24.61 -1.53
N GLY A 265 22.38 -25.12 -2.50
CA GLY A 265 23.03 -24.27 -3.48
C GLY A 265 22.01 -23.54 -4.37
N ASN A 266 22.47 -22.50 -5.08
CA ASN A 266 21.64 -21.68 -5.95
C ASN A 266 20.78 -22.47 -6.96
N ALA A 267 21.25 -23.64 -7.42
CA ALA A 267 20.47 -24.52 -8.29
C ALA A 267 19.18 -25.04 -7.63
N VAL A 268 19.23 -25.38 -6.33
CA VAL A 268 18.05 -25.83 -5.56
C VAL A 268 17.08 -24.68 -5.38
N LEU A 269 17.57 -23.51 -5.00
CA LEU A 269 16.76 -22.30 -4.80
C LEU A 269 16.07 -21.85 -6.10
N VAL A 270 16.80 -21.81 -7.22
CA VAL A 270 16.22 -21.54 -8.55
C VAL A 270 15.21 -22.63 -8.94
N GLY A 271 15.47 -23.90 -8.60
CA GLY A 271 14.53 -25.00 -8.78
C GLY A 271 13.22 -24.78 -8.01
N ILE A 272 13.30 -24.39 -6.72
CA ILE A 272 12.14 -24.06 -5.88
C ILE A 272 11.34 -22.92 -6.51
N ILE A 273 12.00 -21.80 -6.87
CA ILE A 273 11.37 -20.66 -7.53
C ILE A 273 10.66 -21.12 -8.81
N THR A 274 11.32 -21.92 -9.64
CA THR A 274 10.77 -22.41 -10.91
C THR A 274 9.52 -23.27 -10.69
N VAL A 275 9.58 -24.23 -9.76
CA VAL A 275 8.44 -25.11 -9.45
C VAL A 275 7.26 -24.30 -8.93
N LEU A 276 7.48 -23.44 -7.94
CA LEU A 276 6.42 -22.60 -7.38
C LEU A 276 5.88 -21.60 -8.41
N THR A 277 6.75 -21.11 -9.31
CA THR A 277 6.36 -20.25 -10.43
C THR A 277 5.39 -20.97 -11.36
N VAL A 278 5.71 -22.20 -11.76
CA VAL A 278 4.81 -23.02 -12.57
C VAL A 278 3.50 -23.29 -11.82
N CYS A 279 3.56 -23.65 -10.53
CA CYS A 279 2.37 -23.91 -9.72
C CYS A 279 1.41 -22.72 -9.69
N PHE A 280 1.92 -21.50 -9.49
CA PHE A 280 1.04 -20.33 -9.44
C PHE A 280 0.55 -19.90 -10.82
N ILE A 281 1.36 -19.99 -11.87
CA ILE A 281 0.89 -19.68 -13.23
C ILE A 281 -0.28 -20.58 -13.59
N LEU A 282 -0.18 -21.88 -13.26
CA LEU A 282 -1.28 -22.83 -13.43
C LEU A 282 -2.50 -22.44 -12.59
N SER A 283 -2.30 -22.01 -11.34
CA SER A 283 -3.37 -21.49 -10.47
C SER A 283 -4.07 -20.27 -11.10
N ALA A 284 -3.32 -19.25 -11.48
CA ALA A 284 -3.80 -17.99 -12.03
C ALA A 284 -4.65 -18.17 -13.30
N VAL A 285 -4.21 -19.05 -14.20
CA VAL A 285 -4.88 -19.27 -15.50
C VAL A 285 -6.03 -20.26 -15.44
N SER A 286 -6.04 -21.14 -14.44
CA SER A 286 -7.10 -22.13 -14.25
C SER A 286 -8.45 -21.50 -13.92
N GLY A 287 -8.46 -20.23 -13.48
CA GLY A 287 -9.68 -19.53 -13.09
C GLY A 287 -10.35 -20.15 -11.86
N VAL A 288 -9.61 -20.97 -11.09
CA VAL A 288 -10.11 -21.64 -9.89
C VAL A 288 -10.08 -20.64 -8.74
N ALA A 289 -10.92 -19.61 -8.83
CA ALA A 289 -11.11 -18.59 -7.78
C ALA A 289 -11.44 -19.24 -6.43
N LYS A 290 -12.20 -20.35 -6.45
CA LYS A 290 -12.49 -21.17 -5.26
C LYS A 290 -11.24 -21.81 -4.65
N GLY A 291 -10.25 -22.14 -5.47
CA GLY A 291 -9.01 -22.81 -5.07
C GLY A 291 -8.06 -21.85 -4.40
N ILE A 292 -7.92 -20.63 -4.93
CA ILE A 292 -7.15 -19.54 -4.31
C ILE A 292 -7.76 -19.18 -2.95
N GLN A 293 -9.09 -19.03 -2.89
CA GLN A 293 -9.79 -18.77 -1.64
C GLN A 293 -9.59 -19.89 -0.61
N TRP A 294 -9.65 -21.16 -1.05
CA TRP A 294 -9.40 -22.31 -0.17
C TRP A 294 -7.95 -22.36 0.31
N LEU A 295 -6.96 -22.15 -0.58
CA LEU A 295 -5.54 -22.06 -0.22
C LEU A 295 -5.31 -20.98 0.83
N SER A 296 -5.85 -19.77 0.61
CA SER A 296 -5.73 -18.65 1.55
C SER A 296 -6.35 -18.96 2.91
N ASN A 297 -7.53 -19.56 2.95
CA ASN A 297 -8.19 -19.97 4.20
C ASN A 297 -7.39 -21.04 4.96
N VAL A 298 -6.89 -22.06 4.25
CA VAL A 298 -6.02 -23.11 4.84
C VAL A 298 -4.76 -22.48 5.41
N ASN A 299 -4.16 -21.54 4.68
CA ASN A 299 -2.96 -20.84 5.08
C ASN A 299 -3.17 -20.06 6.39
N MET A 300 -4.29 -19.34 6.50
CA MET A 300 -4.67 -18.62 7.72
C MET A 300 -4.81 -19.57 8.92
N VAL A 301 -5.48 -20.71 8.73
CA VAL A 301 -5.66 -21.71 9.80
C VAL A 301 -4.32 -22.30 10.23
N LEU A 302 -3.45 -22.66 9.28
CA LEU A 302 -2.12 -23.20 9.56
C LEU A 302 -1.25 -22.18 10.30
N ALA A 303 -1.29 -20.91 9.90
CA ALA A 303 -0.49 -19.86 10.53
C ALA A 303 -0.98 -19.58 11.96
N LEU A 304 -2.30 -19.54 12.19
CA LEU A 304 -2.87 -19.43 13.53
C LEU A 304 -2.55 -20.65 14.39
N ALA A 305 -2.61 -21.86 13.83
CA ALA A 305 -2.26 -23.08 14.54
C ALA A 305 -0.77 -23.10 14.93
N LEU A 306 0.12 -22.66 14.04
CA LEU A 306 1.54 -22.53 14.33
C LEU A 306 1.81 -21.48 15.41
N ALA A 307 1.20 -20.30 15.32
CA ALA A 307 1.33 -19.25 16.32
C ALA A 307 0.82 -19.71 17.69
N LEU A 308 -0.34 -20.39 17.74
CA LEU A 308 -0.89 -20.94 18.97
C LEU A 308 0.02 -22.03 19.55
N PHE A 309 0.59 -22.88 18.70
CA PHE A 309 1.55 -23.89 19.10
C PHE A 309 2.78 -23.25 19.77
N VAL A 310 3.44 -22.29 19.11
CA VAL A 310 4.61 -21.60 19.64
C VAL A 310 4.26 -20.82 20.93
N PHE A 311 3.08 -20.21 21.00
CA PHE A 311 2.62 -19.50 22.19
C PHE A 311 2.44 -20.41 23.40
N VAL A 312 1.84 -21.59 23.23
CA VAL A 312 1.54 -22.53 24.32
C VAL A 312 2.77 -23.33 24.74
N VAL A 313 3.61 -23.72 23.78
CA VAL A 313 4.80 -24.55 24.02
C VAL A 313 6.02 -23.73 24.41
N GLY A 314 6.13 -22.51 23.87
CA GLY A 314 7.17 -21.55 24.21
C GLY A 314 6.93 -20.83 25.53
N PRO A 315 7.64 -19.72 25.79
CA PRO A 315 7.60 -19.02 27.07
C PRO A 315 6.35 -18.13 27.18
N THR A 316 5.18 -18.76 27.40
CA THR A 316 3.86 -18.10 27.36
C THR A 316 3.79 -16.81 28.19
N VAL A 317 4.30 -16.84 29.43
CA VAL A 317 4.27 -15.67 30.32
C VAL A 317 5.15 -14.55 29.79
N PHE A 318 6.36 -14.87 29.31
CA PHE A 318 7.25 -13.88 28.72
C PHE A 318 6.62 -13.24 27.48
N ILE A 319 5.96 -14.02 26.61
CA ILE A 319 5.24 -13.50 25.45
C ILE A 319 4.13 -12.52 25.88
N LEU A 320 3.37 -12.85 26.93
CA LEU A 320 2.34 -11.97 27.47
C LEU A 320 2.91 -10.68 28.08
N ASP A 321 4.03 -10.77 28.79
CA ASP A 321 4.74 -9.60 29.36
C ASP A 321 5.38 -8.72 28.27
N LEU A 322 5.78 -9.33 27.15
CA LEU A 322 6.33 -8.62 25.99
C LEU A 322 5.30 -7.72 25.32
N VAL A 323 4.03 -8.10 25.25
CA VAL A 323 3.00 -7.30 24.55
C VAL A 323 2.92 -5.85 25.08
N PRO A 324 2.65 -5.59 26.38
CA PRO A 324 2.60 -4.22 26.88
C PRO A 324 3.97 -3.52 26.82
N THR A 325 5.06 -4.27 27.06
CA THR A 325 6.43 -3.75 27.02
C THR A 325 6.80 -3.25 25.62
N ALA A 326 6.50 -4.04 24.59
CA ALA A 326 6.79 -3.73 23.19
C ALA A 326 5.96 -2.53 22.72
N VAL A 327 4.67 -2.47 23.09
CA VAL A 327 3.81 -1.31 22.77
C VAL A 327 4.34 -0.04 23.43
N GLY A 328 4.67 -0.09 24.72
CA GLY A 328 5.22 1.07 25.43
C GLY A 328 6.55 1.55 24.83
N SER A 329 7.47 0.62 24.56
CA SER A 329 8.78 0.93 23.98
C SER A 329 8.65 1.48 22.55
N TYR A 330 7.76 0.91 21.73
CA TYR A 330 7.48 1.39 20.39
C TYR A 330 7.08 2.86 20.39
N PHE A 331 6.09 3.25 21.20
CA PHE A 331 5.64 4.64 21.26
C PHE A 331 6.66 5.58 21.90
N GLN A 332 7.46 5.09 22.85
CA GLN A 332 8.55 5.86 23.43
C GLN A 332 9.61 6.24 22.38
N ASP A 333 10.01 5.27 21.55
CA ASP A 333 11.14 5.44 20.64
C ASP A 333 10.72 5.90 19.22
N LEU A 334 9.42 5.89 18.91
CA LEU A 334 8.84 6.15 17.59
C LEU A 334 9.40 7.39 16.89
N ALA A 335 9.47 8.51 17.62
CA ALA A 335 9.96 9.77 17.06
C ALA A 335 11.43 9.68 16.64
N MET A 336 12.26 9.02 17.45
CA MET A 336 13.68 8.88 17.17
C MET A 336 13.96 7.85 16.08
N MET A 337 13.22 6.74 16.06
CA MET A 337 13.28 5.78 14.96
C MET A 337 12.86 6.42 13.63
N SER A 338 11.83 7.27 13.64
CA SER A 338 11.34 8.01 12.46
C SER A 338 12.35 9.02 11.90
N ALA A 339 13.19 9.60 12.76
CA ALA A 339 14.20 10.59 12.40
C ALA A 339 15.60 10.00 12.19
N ARG A 340 15.78 8.69 12.40
CA ARG A 340 17.08 8.02 12.25
C ARG A 340 17.50 8.04 10.79
N THR A 341 18.63 8.70 10.53
CA THR A 341 19.23 8.86 9.21
C THR A 341 20.74 8.70 9.31
N ASP A 342 21.43 8.72 8.17
CA ASP A 342 22.90 8.67 8.10
C ASP A 342 23.61 9.70 9.03
N ALA A 343 22.99 10.87 9.21
CA ALA A 343 23.50 11.91 10.11
C ALA A 343 23.71 11.45 11.57
N ALA A 344 23.09 10.34 11.98
CA ALA A 344 23.14 9.82 13.34
C ALA A 344 24.30 8.84 13.62
N GLY A 345 25.07 8.38 12.62
CA GLY A 345 26.10 7.38 12.94
C GLY A 345 27.08 6.93 11.85
N GLY A 346 27.21 7.65 10.73
CA GLY A 346 28.22 7.34 9.70
C GLY A 346 28.06 5.94 9.08
N ASP A 347 29.16 5.33 8.63
CA ASP A 347 29.14 4.09 7.82
C ASP A 347 28.34 2.95 8.46
N ALA A 348 28.52 2.69 9.76
CA ALA A 348 27.77 1.64 10.47
C ALA A 348 26.26 1.90 10.51
N MET A 349 25.85 3.17 10.57
CA MET A 349 24.44 3.55 10.46
C MET A 349 23.93 3.37 9.04
N GLN A 350 24.71 3.71 8.01
CA GLN A 350 24.31 3.50 6.62
C GLN A 350 24.10 2.02 6.32
N GLU A 351 25.03 1.17 6.73
CA GLU A 351 24.95 -0.28 6.55
C GLU A 351 23.69 -0.82 7.22
N TRP A 352 23.47 -0.49 8.50
CA TRP A 352 22.27 -0.91 9.22
C TRP A 352 20.97 -0.38 8.58
N LEU A 353 20.93 0.89 8.18
CA LEU A 353 19.77 1.48 7.51
C LEU A 353 19.48 0.76 6.19
N SER A 354 20.50 0.43 5.39
CA SER A 354 20.34 -0.27 4.12
C SER A 354 19.84 -1.71 4.29
N GLY A 355 20.34 -2.44 5.30
CA GLY A 355 19.92 -3.82 5.58
C GLY A 355 18.54 -3.94 6.24
N TRP A 356 18.07 -2.88 6.90
CA TRP A 356 16.81 -2.88 7.66
C TRP A 356 15.85 -1.78 7.18
N THR A 357 15.93 -0.59 7.77
CA THR A 357 14.88 0.44 7.64
C THR A 357 14.61 0.88 6.20
N ILE A 358 15.65 1.17 5.41
CA ILE A 358 15.53 1.61 4.01
C ILE A 358 15.10 0.44 3.12
N PHE A 359 15.61 -0.77 3.39
CA PHE A 359 15.13 -1.98 2.72
C PHE A 359 13.62 -2.16 2.92
N TYR A 360 13.13 -2.09 4.16
CA TYR A 360 11.70 -2.19 4.45
C TYR A 360 10.91 -1.08 3.76
N TRP A 361 11.34 0.19 3.85
CA TRP A 361 10.61 1.26 3.15
C TRP A 361 10.54 1.06 1.64
N ALA A 362 11.65 0.66 1.01
CA ALA A 362 11.66 0.34 -0.41
C ALA A 362 10.74 -0.86 -0.73
N TRP A 363 10.83 -1.92 0.06
CA TRP A 363 10.01 -3.11 -0.13
C TRP A 363 8.52 -2.78 0.01
N TRP A 364 8.13 -2.04 1.05
CA TRP A 364 6.75 -1.61 1.26
C TRP A 364 6.25 -0.73 0.14
N VAL A 365 7.02 0.27 -0.30
CA VAL A 365 6.69 1.13 -1.44
C VAL A 365 6.46 0.31 -2.71
N SER A 366 7.32 -0.68 -2.97
CA SER A 366 7.24 -1.53 -4.16
C SER A 366 5.97 -2.41 -4.19
N TRP A 367 5.43 -2.77 -3.03
CA TRP A 367 4.20 -3.55 -2.88
C TRP A 367 2.91 -2.74 -2.95
N THR A 368 3.00 -1.41 -2.88
CA THR A 368 1.80 -0.57 -2.77
C THR A 368 0.79 -0.66 -3.91
N PRO A 369 1.16 -0.84 -5.20
CA PRO A 369 0.14 -0.95 -6.24
C PRO A 369 -0.72 -2.20 -6.01
N PHE A 370 -0.08 -3.31 -5.64
CA PHE A 370 -0.76 -4.56 -5.33
C PHE A 370 -1.63 -4.44 -4.06
N VAL A 371 -1.01 -4.12 -2.93
CA VAL A 371 -1.70 -4.09 -1.63
C VAL A 371 -2.75 -2.98 -1.58
N GLY A 372 -2.44 -1.81 -2.14
CA GLY A 372 -3.35 -0.67 -2.21
C GLY A 372 -4.61 -0.99 -3.00
N MET A 373 -4.49 -1.62 -4.18
CA MET A 373 -5.66 -2.05 -4.96
C MET A 373 -6.49 -3.10 -4.23
N PHE A 374 -5.87 -4.07 -3.56
CA PHE A 374 -6.59 -5.06 -2.75
C PHE A 374 -7.40 -4.40 -1.63
N ILE A 375 -6.74 -3.56 -0.83
CA ILE A 375 -7.37 -2.85 0.30
C ILE A 375 -8.47 -1.92 -0.19
N ALA A 376 -8.26 -1.23 -1.33
CA ALA A 376 -9.28 -0.38 -1.93
C ALA A 376 -10.56 -1.17 -2.19
N ARG A 377 -10.46 -2.30 -2.91
CA ARG A 377 -11.59 -3.13 -3.33
C ARG A 377 -12.44 -3.63 -2.16
N ILE A 378 -11.81 -4.08 -1.08
CA ILE A 378 -12.56 -4.59 0.08
C ILE A 378 -13.17 -3.48 0.95
N SER A 379 -12.90 -2.21 0.64
CA SER A 379 -13.27 -1.07 1.49
C SER A 379 -14.34 -0.15 0.87
N ARG A 380 -15.02 -0.58 -0.19
CA ARG A 380 -16.16 0.12 -0.80
C ARG A 380 -17.26 0.43 0.24
N GLY A 381 -17.79 1.64 0.21
CA GLY A 381 -18.81 2.16 1.13
C GLY A 381 -18.31 2.51 2.55
N ARG A 382 -17.01 2.38 2.83
CA ARG A 382 -16.42 2.82 4.12
C ARG A 382 -16.06 4.30 4.07
N THR A 383 -16.15 4.99 5.20
CA THR A 383 -15.59 6.34 5.31
C THR A 383 -14.06 6.32 5.31
N ILE A 384 -13.41 7.41 4.86
CA ILE A 384 -11.95 7.56 4.92
C ILE A 384 -11.41 7.30 6.34
N ARG A 385 -12.13 7.76 7.39
CA ARG A 385 -11.72 7.49 8.77
C ARG A 385 -11.75 5.99 9.09
N GLN A 386 -12.84 5.31 8.78
CA GLN A 386 -12.94 3.87 9.02
C GLN A 386 -11.84 3.12 8.26
N PHE A 387 -11.65 3.46 6.98
CA PHE A 387 -10.60 2.91 6.13
C PHE A 387 -9.23 3.02 6.79
N VAL A 388 -8.77 4.25 7.09
CA VAL A 388 -7.44 4.47 7.65
C VAL A 388 -7.27 3.79 9.01
N THR A 389 -8.27 3.88 9.89
CA THR A 389 -8.21 3.24 11.20
C THR A 389 -8.08 1.72 11.09
N GLY A 390 -8.85 1.07 10.21
CA GLY A 390 -8.75 -0.38 10.04
C GLY A 390 -7.45 -0.81 9.37
N VAL A 391 -7.03 -0.11 8.30
CA VAL A 391 -5.77 -0.41 7.57
C VAL A 391 -4.56 -0.28 8.49
N LEU A 392 -4.52 0.72 9.37
CA LEU A 392 -3.41 0.89 10.30
C LEU A 392 -3.48 -0.09 11.47
N LEU A 393 -4.63 -0.19 12.16
CA LEU A 393 -4.68 -0.87 13.44
C LEU A 393 -4.79 -2.39 13.33
N VAL A 394 -5.62 -2.91 12.41
CA VAL A 394 -5.87 -4.35 12.33
C VAL A 394 -4.57 -5.11 12.07
N PRO A 395 -3.80 -4.78 11.03
CA PRO A 395 -2.60 -5.54 10.74
C PRO A 395 -1.46 -5.23 11.73
N SER A 396 -1.40 -4.02 12.29
CA SER A 396 -0.42 -3.70 13.33
C SER A 396 -0.58 -4.56 14.58
N VAL A 397 -1.83 -4.88 14.97
CA VAL A 397 -2.10 -5.82 16.07
C VAL A 397 -1.65 -7.23 15.71
N VAL A 398 -1.84 -7.66 14.46
CA VAL A 398 -1.36 -8.96 13.98
C VAL A 398 0.16 -9.03 14.06
N SER A 399 0.87 -8.03 13.54
CA SER A 399 2.33 -7.93 13.64
C SER A 399 2.78 -7.96 15.10
N LEU A 400 2.16 -7.16 15.97
CA LEU A 400 2.48 -7.13 17.40
C LEU A 400 2.39 -8.52 18.04
N VAL A 401 1.28 -9.22 17.85
CA VAL A 401 1.06 -10.55 18.41
C VAL A 401 2.05 -11.55 17.80
N TRP A 402 2.27 -11.49 16.49
CA TRP A 402 3.18 -12.39 15.80
C TRP A 402 4.62 -12.26 16.29
N PHE A 403 5.17 -11.04 16.32
CA PHE A 403 6.54 -10.80 16.80
C PHE A 403 6.68 -11.03 18.30
N ALA A 404 5.65 -10.78 19.11
CA ALA A 404 5.67 -11.14 20.52
C ALA A 404 5.79 -12.67 20.70
N ILE A 405 5.07 -13.47 19.88
CA ILE A 405 5.13 -14.94 19.94
C ILE A 405 6.47 -15.46 19.43
N PHE A 406 6.80 -15.20 18.16
CA PHE A 406 7.96 -15.81 17.51
C PHE A 406 9.27 -15.14 17.92
N GLY A 407 9.32 -13.80 17.89
CA GLY A 407 10.48 -13.04 18.33
C GLY A 407 10.75 -13.19 19.81
N GLY A 408 9.69 -13.16 20.63
CA GLY A 408 9.80 -13.41 22.07
C GLY A 408 10.33 -14.81 22.39
N ALA A 409 9.80 -15.85 21.73
CA ALA A 409 10.30 -17.22 21.90
C ALA A 409 11.77 -17.35 21.44
N GLY A 410 12.15 -16.73 20.32
CA GLY A 410 13.53 -16.71 19.85
C GLY A 410 14.50 -16.05 20.85
N ILE A 411 14.13 -14.89 21.40
CA ILE A 411 14.91 -14.18 22.42
C ILE A 411 15.06 -15.01 23.70
N ASP A 412 14.00 -15.70 24.13
CA ASP A 412 14.02 -16.55 25.32
C ASP A 412 14.97 -17.73 25.16
N VAL A 413 14.90 -18.43 24.02
CA VAL A 413 15.82 -19.53 23.69
C VAL A 413 17.27 -19.05 23.62
N GLN A 414 17.52 -17.87 23.00
CA GLN A 414 18.86 -17.26 22.99
C GLN A 414 19.38 -17.00 24.41
N ARG A 415 18.52 -16.50 25.30
CA ARG A 415 18.87 -16.24 26.71
C ARG A 415 19.09 -17.51 27.51
N ALA A 416 18.40 -18.60 27.16
CA ALA A 416 18.58 -19.91 27.77
C ALA A 416 19.93 -20.57 27.41
N GLY A 417 20.65 -20.03 26.42
CA GLY A 417 22.01 -20.43 26.07
C GLY A 417 22.16 -21.15 24.73
N THR A 418 21.05 -21.39 24.01
CA THR A 418 21.09 -21.91 22.64
C THR A 418 21.35 -20.75 21.68
N ASP A 419 22.46 -20.80 20.94
CA ASP A 419 22.83 -19.71 20.03
C ASP A 419 22.03 -19.77 18.71
N LEU A 420 20.80 -19.27 18.75
CA LEU A 420 19.96 -19.08 17.58
C LEU A 420 20.46 -17.94 16.70
N ALA A 421 21.03 -16.89 17.27
CA ALA A 421 21.54 -15.74 16.52
C ALA A 421 22.78 -16.10 15.69
N GLY A 422 23.61 -17.03 16.19
CA GLY A 422 24.68 -17.67 15.44
C GLY A 422 24.22 -18.71 14.41
N SER A 423 22.90 -18.91 14.23
CA SER A 423 22.40 -19.72 13.10
C SER A 423 22.91 -19.14 11.78
N ALA A 424 23.25 -20.02 10.83
CA ALA A 424 24.03 -19.67 9.65
C ALA A 424 23.41 -18.61 8.72
N SER A 425 22.13 -18.25 8.91
CA SER A 425 21.40 -17.24 8.14
C SER A 425 20.03 -16.88 8.75
N ALA A 426 19.45 -15.75 8.33
CA ALA A 426 18.16 -15.26 8.81
C ALA A 426 17.01 -16.24 8.53
N GLU A 427 17.02 -16.91 7.37
CA GLU A 427 16.01 -17.91 7.01
C GLU A 427 16.06 -19.16 7.92
N ALA A 428 17.21 -19.46 8.53
CA ALA A 428 17.38 -20.61 9.41
C ALA A 428 16.84 -20.37 10.82
N SER A 429 16.73 -19.11 11.28
CA SER A 429 16.41 -18.79 12.68
C SER A 429 15.03 -19.31 13.11
N LEU A 430 14.02 -19.26 12.23
CA LEU A 430 12.69 -19.82 12.53
C LEU A 430 12.75 -21.34 12.74
N PHE A 431 13.47 -22.05 11.87
CA PHE A 431 13.59 -23.50 12.02
C PHE A 431 14.47 -23.89 13.20
N GLY A 432 15.51 -23.12 13.50
CA GLY A 432 16.31 -23.27 14.72
C GLY A 432 15.45 -23.16 15.97
N LEU A 433 14.56 -22.17 16.05
CA LEU A 433 13.58 -22.06 17.14
C LEU A 433 12.68 -23.32 17.22
N LEU A 434 12.19 -23.80 16.08
CA LEU A 434 11.33 -24.99 16.05
C LEU A 434 12.06 -26.27 16.44
N GLN A 435 13.38 -26.37 16.25
CA GLN A 435 14.19 -27.51 16.69
C GLN A 435 14.24 -27.63 18.21
N GLU A 436 14.17 -26.50 18.92
CA GLU A 436 14.10 -26.43 20.38
C GLU A 436 12.69 -26.74 20.92
N MET A 437 11.72 -27.04 20.05
CA MET A 437 10.34 -27.34 20.40
C MET A 437 9.95 -28.79 20.03
N PRO A 438 9.00 -29.41 20.76
CA PRO A 438 8.43 -30.70 20.36
C PRO A 438 7.83 -30.63 18.94
N LEU A 439 7.77 -31.77 18.24
CA LEU A 439 7.21 -31.87 16.89
C LEU A 439 7.95 -31.01 15.82
N SER A 440 9.22 -30.67 16.06
CA SER A 440 10.06 -29.82 15.20
C SER A 440 9.99 -30.15 13.70
N THR A 441 10.03 -31.44 13.33
CA THR A 441 9.91 -31.87 11.93
C THR A 441 8.52 -31.53 11.36
N ILE A 442 7.46 -31.76 12.11
CA ILE A 442 6.07 -31.49 11.67
C ILE A 442 5.88 -29.99 11.50
N THR A 443 6.28 -29.19 12.48
CA THR A 443 6.17 -27.73 12.41
C THR A 443 7.03 -27.14 11.30
N SER A 444 8.22 -27.68 11.05
CA SER A 444 9.07 -27.27 9.92
C SER A 444 8.42 -27.55 8.57
N VAL A 445 7.79 -28.72 8.40
CA VAL A 445 7.00 -29.03 7.20
C VAL A 445 5.81 -28.07 7.06
N VAL A 446 5.12 -27.76 8.15
CA VAL A 446 4.03 -26.77 8.15
C VAL A 446 4.53 -25.39 7.71
N VAL A 447 5.68 -24.93 8.21
CA VAL A 447 6.30 -23.67 7.78
C VAL A 447 6.61 -23.68 6.28
N MET A 448 7.23 -24.75 5.75
CA MET A 448 7.50 -24.86 4.32
C MET A 448 6.21 -24.81 3.49
N LEU A 449 5.15 -25.48 3.94
CA LEU A 449 3.84 -25.43 3.27
C LEU A 449 3.20 -24.04 3.32
N LEU A 450 3.26 -23.36 4.47
CA LEU A 450 2.79 -21.99 4.65
C LEU A 450 3.49 -21.04 3.66
N VAL A 451 4.83 -21.11 3.60
CA VAL A 451 5.62 -20.27 2.69
C VAL A 451 5.30 -20.59 1.24
N ALA A 452 5.15 -21.87 0.87
CA ALA A 452 4.79 -22.26 -0.49
C ALA A 452 3.39 -21.76 -0.90
N ILE A 453 2.40 -21.81 0.01
CA ILE A 453 1.05 -21.28 -0.24
C ILE A 453 1.08 -19.75 -0.35
N PHE A 454 1.81 -19.05 0.52
CA PHE A 454 1.99 -17.60 0.41
C PHE A 454 2.70 -17.20 -0.88
N PHE A 455 3.70 -17.98 -1.31
CA PHE A 455 4.39 -17.76 -2.57
C PHE A 455 3.41 -17.81 -3.74
N VAL A 456 2.61 -18.89 -3.80
CA VAL A 456 1.66 -19.10 -4.91
C VAL A 456 0.56 -18.05 -4.91
N SER A 457 -0.05 -17.78 -3.75
CA SER A 457 -1.15 -16.80 -3.64
C SER A 457 -0.69 -15.36 -3.84
N GLY A 458 0.48 -14.98 -3.32
CA GLY A 458 1.06 -13.65 -3.51
C GLY A 458 1.46 -13.40 -4.95
N ALA A 459 2.13 -14.36 -5.60
CA ALA A 459 2.53 -14.24 -7.01
C ALA A 459 1.34 -14.15 -7.97
N ASP A 460 0.27 -14.90 -7.69
CA ASP A 460 -0.99 -14.81 -8.45
C ASP A 460 -1.58 -13.40 -8.38
N ALA A 461 -1.74 -12.87 -7.16
CA ALA A 461 -2.34 -11.55 -6.96
C ALA A 461 -1.49 -10.42 -7.58
N ALA A 462 -0.16 -10.50 -7.47
CA ALA A 462 0.76 -9.55 -8.12
C ALA A 462 0.68 -9.61 -9.66
N SER A 463 0.58 -10.82 -10.24
CA SER A 463 0.48 -11.03 -11.69
C SER A 463 -0.82 -10.47 -12.25
N ILE A 464 -1.94 -10.63 -11.53
CA ILE A 464 -3.22 -10.03 -11.87
C ILE A 464 -3.10 -8.50 -11.86
N VAL A 465 -2.48 -7.92 -10.82
CA VAL A 465 -2.30 -6.47 -10.71
C VAL A 465 -1.47 -5.89 -11.86
N MET A 466 -0.33 -6.49 -12.19
CA MET A 466 0.46 -6.05 -13.35
C MET A 466 -0.32 -6.22 -14.66
N GLY A 467 -1.16 -7.25 -14.76
CA GLY A 467 -2.12 -7.43 -15.85
C GLY A 467 -3.13 -6.30 -15.95
N THR A 468 -3.78 -5.94 -14.84
CA THR A 468 -4.73 -4.82 -14.75
C THR A 468 -4.08 -3.51 -15.22
N LEU A 469 -2.88 -3.21 -14.76
CA LEU A 469 -2.13 -2.01 -15.17
C LEU A 469 -1.71 -2.05 -16.65
N SER A 470 -1.43 -3.23 -17.19
CA SER A 470 -1.09 -3.43 -18.61
C SER A 470 -2.31 -3.35 -19.53
N GLU A 471 -3.51 -3.62 -19.01
CA GLU A 471 -4.77 -3.69 -19.75
C GLU A 471 -5.76 -2.62 -19.27
N ARG A 472 -5.29 -1.36 -19.19
CA ARG A 472 -6.11 -0.15 -18.97
C ARG A 472 -7.04 -0.19 -17.75
N GLY A 473 -6.66 -0.91 -16.69
CA GLY A 473 -7.41 -0.95 -15.44
C GLY A 473 -8.55 -1.97 -15.40
N THR A 474 -8.54 -3.01 -16.24
CA THR A 474 -9.52 -4.11 -16.14
C THR A 474 -9.28 -4.98 -14.90
N LEU A 475 -10.37 -5.42 -14.24
CA LEU A 475 -10.36 -6.37 -13.13
C LEU A 475 -10.10 -7.80 -13.58
N ALA A 476 -10.29 -8.10 -14.87
CA ALA A 476 -10.15 -9.42 -15.44
C ALA A 476 -9.12 -9.41 -16.59
N PRO A 477 -7.82 -9.18 -16.27
CA PRO A 477 -6.79 -9.13 -17.29
C PRO A 477 -6.67 -10.46 -18.03
N SER A 478 -6.24 -10.39 -19.29
CA SER A 478 -6.11 -11.56 -20.13
C SER A 478 -5.09 -12.56 -19.55
N ARG A 479 -5.39 -13.86 -19.68
CA ARG A 479 -4.52 -14.93 -19.18
C ARG A 479 -3.09 -14.83 -19.72
N LYS A 480 -2.90 -14.36 -20.95
CA LYS A 480 -1.58 -14.21 -21.58
C LYS A 480 -0.72 -13.20 -20.84
N THR A 481 -1.30 -12.06 -20.48
CA THR A 481 -0.63 -10.99 -19.75
C THR A 481 -0.29 -11.44 -18.32
N VAL A 482 -1.21 -12.14 -17.65
CA VAL A 482 -0.97 -12.71 -16.32
C VAL A 482 0.15 -13.77 -16.35
N ILE A 483 0.15 -14.67 -17.33
CA ILE A 483 1.22 -15.67 -17.51
C ILE A 483 2.57 -14.98 -17.71
N PHE A 484 2.62 -13.96 -18.57
CA PHE A 484 3.86 -13.23 -18.86
C PHE A 484 4.43 -12.58 -17.59
N TRP A 485 3.60 -11.83 -16.86
CA TRP A 485 4.04 -11.16 -15.63
C TRP A 485 4.40 -12.15 -14.52
N GLY A 486 3.68 -13.26 -14.44
CA GLY A 486 4.04 -14.34 -13.52
C GLY A 486 5.42 -14.92 -13.83
N ALA A 487 5.66 -15.31 -15.09
CA ALA A 487 6.95 -15.86 -15.50
C ALA A 487 8.08 -14.83 -15.33
N ALA A 488 7.83 -13.56 -15.67
CA ALA A 488 8.79 -12.48 -15.48
C ALA A 488 9.14 -12.28 -14.00
N THR A 489 8.16 -12.33 -13.09
CA THR A 489 8.39 -12.19 -11.64
C THR A 489 9.25 -13.32 -11.10
N GLY A 490 8.95 -14.57 -11.46
CA GLY A 490 9.76 -15.73 -11.08
C GLY A 490 11.20 -15.65 -11.64
N ALA A 491 11.35 -15.21 -12.88
CA ALA A 491 12.67 -15.03 -13.50
C ALA A 491 13.48 -13.91 -12.84
N VAL A 492 12.85 -12.78 -12.51
CA VAL A 492 13.48 -11.67 -11.78
C VAL A 492 13.88 -12.13 -10.38
N ALA A 493 13.03 -12.87 -9.67
CA ALA A 493 13.36 -13.43 -8.35
C ALA A 493 14.58 -14.35 -8.40
N ALA A 494 14.65 -15.23 -9.41
CA ALA A 494 15.80 -16.09 -9.62
C ALA A 494 17.08 -15.27 -9.91
N VAL A 495 16.99 -14.24 -10.75
CA VAL A 495 18.14 -13.35 -11.04
C VAL A 495 18.60 -12.59 -9.79
N MET A 496 17.68 -11.99 -9.02
CA MET A 496 18.02 -11.27 -7.81
C MET A 496 18.71 -12.17 -6.78
N LEU A 497 18.25 -13.42 -6.65
CA LEU A 497 18.88 -14.42 -5.79
C LEU A 497 20.30 -14.76 -6.27
N LEU A 498 20.49 -14.98 -7.58
CA LEU A 498 21.81 -15.28 -8.15
C LEU A 498 22.80 -14.12 -7.98
N VAL A 499 22.32 -12.88 -8.01
CA VAL A 499 23.13 -11.67 -7.82
C VAL A 499 23.78 -11.59 -6.43
N GLY A 500 23.09 -12.06 -5.38
CA GLY A 500 23.62 -12.08 -4.03
C GLY A 500 24.75 -13.10 -3.79
N GLY A 501 24.92 -14.07 -4.70
CA GLY A 501 26.03 -15.03 -4.62
C GLY A 501 25.92 -15.93 -3.39
N GLU A 502 26.85 -15.79 -2.45
CA GLU A 502 26.84 -16.52 -1.16
C GLU A 502 25.86 -15.92 -0.14
N ASP A 503 25.60 -14.61 -0.24
CA ASP A 503 24.57 -13.92 0.54
C ASP A 503 23.42 -13.53 -0.39
N ALA A 504 22.59 -14.51 -0.73
CA ALA A 504 21.44 -14.35 -1.60
C ALA A 504 20.47 -13.24 -1.15
N LEU A 505 20.44 -12.92 0.15
CA LEU A 505 19.58 -11.87 0.70
C LEU A 505 20.03 -10.47 0.23
N SER A 506 21.33 -10.20 0.23
CA SER A 506 21.89 -8.90 -0.21
C SER A 506 21.44 -8.52 -1.62
N GLY A 507 21.51 -9.46 -2.58
CA GLY A 507 21.08 -9.21 -3.96
C GLY A 507 19.59 -8.86 -4.07
N LEU A 508 18.74 -9.49 -3.25
CA LEU A 508 17.32 -9.16 -3.17
C LEU A 508 17.11 -7.75 -2.61
N GLN A 509 17.85 -7.36 -1.58
CA GLN A 509 17.73 -6.05 -0.92
C GLN A 509 18.21 -4.91 -1.84
N ASP A 510 19.42 -5.03 -2.40
CA ASP A 510 20.06 -4.03 -3.27
C ASP A 510 19.13 -3.62 -4.43
N ILE A 511 18.66 -4.62 -5.18
CA ILE A 511 17.85 -4.41 -6.37
C ILE A 511 16.48 -3.82 -6.00
N THR A 512 15.88 -4.26 -4.88
CA THR A 512 14.59 -3.75 -4.40
C THR A 512 14.68 -2.27 -4.04
N ILE A 513 15.73 -1.86 -3.33
CA ILE A 513 15.94 -0.46 -2.92
C ILE A 513 16.08 0.46 -4.14
N VAL A 514 16.92 0.06 -5.10
CA VAL A 514 17.14 0.83 -6.33
C VAL A 514 15.86 0.92 -7.16
N ALA A 515 15.12 -0.19 -7.30
CA ALA A 515 13.89 -0.24 -8.09
C ALA A 515 12.72 0.55 -7.47
N ALA A 516 12.68 0.68 -6.13
CA ALA A 516 11.58 1.36 -5.44
C ALA A 516 11.68 2.89 -5.47
N LEU A 517 12.89 3.45 -5.57
CA LEU A 517 13.12 4.90 -5.47
C LEU A 517 12.27 5.73 -6.47
N PRO A 518 12.16 5.39 -7.77
CA PRO A 518 11.31 6.16 -8.68
C PRO A 518 9.83 6.16 -8.27
N PHE A 519 9.35 5.03 -7.77
CA PHE A 519 7.96 4.89 -7.34
C PHE A 519 7.69 5.63 -6.02
N LEU A 520 8.68 5.76 -5.13
CA LEU A 520 8.58 6.61 -3.94
C LEU A 520 8.22 8.06 -4.32
N VAL A 521 8.84 8.61 -5.37
CA VAL A 521 8.54 9.97 -5.87
C VAL A 521 7.12 10.05 -6.42
N VAL A 522 6.66 9.01 -7.13
CA VAL A 522 5.27 8.90 -7.58
C VAL A 522 4.32 8.96 -6.39
N MET A 523 4.59 8.22 -5.31
CA MET A 523 3.73 8.23 -4.12
C MET A 523 3.60 9.60 -3.46
N ILE A 524 4.67 10.42 -3.44
CA ILE A 524 4.59 11.80 -2.94
C ILE A 524 3.60 12.60 -3.80
N GLY A 525 3.73 12.51 -5.12
CA GLY A 525 2.80 13.16 -6.05
C GLY A 525 1.37 12.67 -5.86
N LEU A 526 1.18 11.37 -5.60
CA LEU A 526 -0.13 10.77 -5.36
C LEU A 526 -0.79 11.33 -4.10
N ALA A 527 -0.03 11.50 -3.01
CA ALA A 527 -0.55 12.10 -1.77
C ALA A 527 -1.03 13.55 -2.00
N ILE A 528 -0.27 14.34 -2.76
CA ILE A 528 -0.66 15.71 -3.13
C ILE A 528 -1.91 15.70 -4.02
N ALA A 529 -1.97 14.79 -5.00
CA ALA A 529 -3.12 14.64 -5.89
C ALA A 529 -4.39 14.31 -5.10
N LEU A 530 -4.28 13.38 -4.16
CA LEU A 530 -5.38 12.97 -3.30
C LEU A 530 -5.93 14.13 -2.48
N VAL A 531 -5.10 14.96 -1.85
CA VAL A 531 -5.60 16.13 -1.09
C VAL A 531 -6.33 17.12 -1.99
N LYS A 532 -5.79 17.38 -3.18
CA LYS A 532 -6.43 18.28 -4.15
C LYS A 532 -7.79 17.73 -4.58
N ASP A 533 -7.87 16.41 -4.79
CA ASP A 533 -9.10 15.73 -5.18
C ASP A 533 -10.16 15.77 -4.07
N LEU A 534 -9.77 15.41 -2.84
CA LEU A 534 -10.64 15.42 -1.66
C LEU A 534 -11.14 16.82 -1.31
N SER A 535 -10.34 17.85 -1.59
CA SER A 535 -10.74 19.25 -1.36
C SER A 535 -11.85 19.72 -2.29
N SER A 536 -12.03 19.06 -3.44
CA SER A 536 -13.13 19.30 -4.38
C SER A 536 -14.25 18.26 -4.28
N ASP A 537 -14.26 17.42 -3.24
CA ASP A 537 -15.35 16.45 -3.02
C ASP A 537 -16.68 17.16 -2.76
N PRO A 538 -17.80 16.68 -3.34
CA PRO A 538 -19.12 17.27 -3.14
C PRO A 538 -19.52 17.45 -1.67
N LEU A 539 -19.15 16.51 -0.79
CA LEU A 539 -19.44 16.59 0.64
C LEU A 539 -18.70 17.75 1.31
N ILE A 540 -17.46 18.03 0.88
CA ILE A 540 -16.65 19.14 1.38
C ILE A 540 -17.20 20.47 0.87
N VAL A 541 -17.51 20.54 -0.41
CA VAL A 541 -18.09 21.72 -1.05
C VAL A 541 -19.46 22.04 -0.43
N ARG A 542 -20.36 21.05 -0.33
CA ARG A 542 -21.68 21.19 0.30
C ARG A 542 -21.61 21.74 1.72
N ARG A 543 -20.63 21.31 2.50
CA ARG A 543 -20.42 21.83 3.85
C ARG A 543 -19.98 23.31 3.83
N ALA A 544 -19.13 23.71 2.89
CA ALA A 544 -18.74 25.11 2.74
C ALA A 544 -19.94 25.99 2.37
N TYR A 545 -20.77 25.55 1.41
CA TYR A 545 -22.03 26.22 1.08
C TYR A 545 -22.96 26.33 2.28
N ALA A 546 -23.18 25.24 3.02
CA ALA A 546 -24.05 25.25 4.18
C ALA A 546 -23.58 26.25 5.26
N VAL A 547 -22.27 26.30 5.53
CA VAL A 547 -21.72 27.25 6.52
C VAL A 547 -21.88 28.68 6.03
N ALA A 548 -21.48 29.00 4.79
CA ALA A 548 -21.60 30.34 4.23
C ALA A 548 -23.05 30.83 4.17
N ALA A 549 -23.97 29.97 3.70
CA ALA A 549 -25.39 30.28 3.61
C ALA A 549 -26.00 30.59 4.99
N VAL A 550 -25.76 29.70 5.96
CA VAL A 550 -26.34 29.83 7.30
C VAL A 550 -25.74 31.01 8.05
N GLU A 551 -24.42 31.22 7.95
CA GLU A 551 -23.76 32.34 8.61
C GLU A 551 -24.28 33.68 8.07
N GLN A 552 -24.34 33.85 6.75
CA GLN A 552 -24.86 35.06 6.13
C GLN A 552 -26.34 35.28 6.48
N ALA A 553 -27.16 34.24 6.41
CA ALA A 553 -28.58 34.34 6.73
C ALA A 553 -28.82 34.68 8.21
N ILE A 554 -28.00 34.16 9.13
CA ILE A 554 -28.08 34.52 10.55
C ILE A 554 -27.64 35.97 10.76
N VAL A 555 -26.53 36.40 10.16
CA VAL A 555 -26.03 37.78 10.31
C VAL A 555 -27.05 38.78 9.76
N ALA A 556 -27.58 38.54 8.56
CA ALA A 556 -28.60 39.39 7.96
C ALA A 556 -29.91 39.37 8.78
N GLY A 557 -30.41 38.18 9.13
CA GLY A 557 -31.64 38.02 9.90
C GLY A 557 -31.59 38.71 11.27
N VAL A 558 -30.51 38.55 12.02
CA VAL A 558 -30.32 39.23 13.31
C VAL A 558 -30.20 40.75 13.13
N THR A 559 -29.51 41.20 12.09
CA THR A 559 -29.31 42.64 11.82
C THR A 559 -30.61 43.35 11.46
N GLU A 560 -31.46 42.70 10.65
CA GLU A 560 -32.69 43.32 10.12
C GLU A 560 -33.92 43.06 10.99
N HIS A 561 -33.98 41.90 11.65
CA HIS A 561 -35.19 41.42 12.33
C HIS A 561 -34.97 41.04 13.80
N GLY A 562 -33.75 41.15 14.33
CA GLY A 562 -33.44 40.80 15.72
C GLY A 562 -33.64 39.32 16.01
N ASP A 563 -34.41 39.00 17.05
CA ASP A 563 -34.68 37.60 17.45
C ASP A 563 -35.79 36.94 16.62
N ASP A 564 -36.57 37.73 15.86
CA ASP A 564 -37.79 37.29 15.18
C ASP A 564 -37.56 37.04 13.68
N PHE A 565 -36.67 36.09 13.34
CA PHE A 565 -36.42 35.69 11.95
C PHE A 565 -36.46 34.18 11.72
N THR A 566 -36.70 33.77 10.47
CA THR A 566 -36.70 32.37 10.03
C THR A 566 -35.91 32.22 8.74
N LEU A 567 -35.29 31.05 8.53
CA LEU A 567 -34.58 30.74 7.28
C LEU A 567 -35.57 30.29 6.20
N ALA A 568 -35.57 30.98 5.06
CA ALA A 568 -36.31 30.62 3.85
C ALA A 568 -35.34 30.36 2.69
N PHE A 569 -35.73 29.51 1.75
CA PHE A 569 -34.96 29.23 0.53
C PHE A 569 -35.66 29.87 -0.65
N GLU A 570 -34.98 30.82 -1.29
CA GLU A 570 -35.48 31.56 -2.45
C GLU A 570 -34.43 31.59 -3.56
N GLU A 571 -34.87 31.75 -4.81
CA GLU A 571 -33.98 31.91 -5.96
C GLU A 571 -33.37 33.32 -5.93
N SER A 572 -32.03 33.40 -5.99
CA SER A 572 -31.29 34.67 -6.05
C SER A 572 -30.97 35.06 -7.49
N ALA A 573 -30.80 36.36 -7.76
CA ALA A 573 -30.23 36.79 -9.02
C ALA A 573 -28.79 36.23 -9.21
N PRO A 574 -28.33 36.05 -10.46
CA PRO A 574 -26.97 35.60 -10.73
C PRO A 574 -25.94 36.52 -10.03
N GLY A 575 -25.06 35.94 -9.23
CA GLY A 575 -24.01 36.64 -8.48
C GLY A 575 -24.43 37.19 -7.10
N GLU A 576 -25.70 37.06 -6.71
CA GLU A 576 -26.19 37.49 -5.40
C GLU A 576 -26.39 36.32 -4.41
N GLY A 577 -26.18 35.09 -4.88
CA GLY A 577 -26.33 33.86 -4.10
C GLY A 577 -25.04 33.42 -3.40
N VAL A 578 -25.18 32.41 -2.54
CA VAL A 578 -24.08 31.82 -1.75
C VAL A 578 -22.97 31.21 -2.62
N GLY A 579 -23.24 30.93 -3.89
CA GLY A 579 -22.27 30.40 -4.85
C GLY A 579 -21.00 31.24 -4.96
N ASP A 580 -21.12 32.57 -4.90
CA ASP A 580 -19.97 33.47 -5.04
C ASP A 580 -19.13 33.58 -3.77
N LEU A 581 -19.68 33.15 -2.62
CA LEU A 581 -18.97 33.10 -1.33
C LEU A 581 -18.13 31.84 -1.16
N VAL A 582 -18.41 30.81 -1.96
CA VAL A 582 -17.69 29.53 -1.91
C VAL A 582 -16.86 29.39 -3.17
N ALA A 583 -15.54 29.49 -3.02
CA ALA A 583 -14.62 29.21 -4.13
C ALA A 583 -14.75 27.74 -4.56
N THR A 584 -15.60 27.46 -5.55
CA THR A 584 -15.65 26.16 -6.22
C THR A 584 -14.63 26.13 -7.33
N VAL A 585 -13.74 25.15 -7.31
CA VAL A 585 -12.89 24.86 -8.48
C VAL A 585 -13.79 24.21 -9.53
N THR A 586 -14.44 25.01 -10.36
CA THR A 586 -15.11 24.50 -11.55
C THR A 586 -14.04 23.86 -12.43
N GLY A 587 -14.15 22.57 -12.67
CA GLY A 587 -13.23 21.81 -13.51
C GLY A 587 -13.33 22.24 -14.97
N ASN A 588 -12.81 23.42 -15.30
CA ASN A 588 -12.45 23.83 -16.65
C ASN A 588 -11.29 24.81 -16.54
N GLY A 589 -10.10 24.33 -16.89
CA GLY A 589 -8.92 25.16 -17.13
C GLY A 589 -9.06 25.96 -18.41
N THR A 590 -10.05 26.84 -18.47
CA THR A 590 -10.11 27.95 -19.42
C THR A 590 -10.26 29.20 -18.57
N SER A 591 -9.13 29.77 -18.17
CA SER A 591 -9.07 31.21 -17.94
C SER A 591 -9.68 31.86 -19.19
N ALA A 592 -10.84 32.47 -19.03
CA ALA A 592 -11.31 33.43 -20.00
C ALA A 592 -10.19 34.46 -20.14
N ASP A 593 -9.66 34.55 -21.35
CA ASP A 593 -8.76 35.62 -21.76
C ASP A 593 -9.56 36.91 -21.56
N GLU A 594 -9.24 37.66 -20.50
CA GLU A 594 -9.74 39.01 -20.29
C GLU A 594 -9.25 39.85 -21.46
N GLY A 595 -10.12 40.02 -22.46
CA GLY A 595 -9.90 41.00 -23.52
C GLY A 595 -9.75 42.40 -22.90
N PRO A 596 -8.83 43.24 -23.42
CA PRO A 596 -8.59 44.54 -22.81
C PRO A 596 -9.82 45.44 -22.97
N GLU A 597 -10.24 46.06 -21.87
CA GLU A 597 -11.28 47.09 -21.83
C GLU A 597 -11.04 48.18 -22.89
N PRO A 598 -12.10 48.68 -23.56
CA PRO A 598 -11.97 49.84 -24.44
C PRO A 598 -11.81 51.11 -23.60
N ALA A 599 -10.74 51.86 -23.87
CA ALA A 599 -10.47 53.16 -23.25
C ALA A 599 -11.61 54.15 -23.51
N PRO A 600 -11.95 55.03 -22.55
CA PRO A 600 -13.03 55.98 -22.71
C PRO A 600 -12.63 57.16 -23.61
N ASP A 601 -13.52 57.48 -24.54
CA ASP A 601 -13.52 58.70 -25.36
C ASP A 601 -13.33 59.96 -24.51
N ARG A 602 -12.29 60.75 -24.83
CA ARG A 602 -12.20 62.16 -24.45
C ARG A 602 -12.36 63.03 -25.69
N ALA A 603 -13.60 63.47 -25.93
CA ALA A 603 -13.86 64.67 -26.70
C ALA A 603 -13.69 65.90 -25.78
N GLY A 604 -12.90 66.90 -26.21
CA GLY A 604 -12.83 68.18 -25.47
C GLY A 604 -11.69 69.12 -25.79
N SER A 605 -11.76 69.78 -26.95
CA SER A 605 -11.40 71.19 -27.25
C SER A 605 -9.96 71.73 -27.13
N ALA A 606 -9.51 72.24 -28.29
CA ALA A 606 -8.92 73.55 -28.57
C ALA A 606 -7.53 73.92 -28.02
N THR A 607 -6.55 74.15 -28.92
CA THR A 607 -6.05 75.48 -29.33
C THR A 607 -4.86 75.38 -30.31
N SER A 608 -4.76 76.38 -31.19
CA SER A 608 -3.78 76.69 -32.27
C SER A 608 -3.80 75.87 -33.55
#